data_AF-A0A0M3IBU5-F1
#
_entry.id   AF-A0A0M3IBU5-F1
#
_cell.length_a   1.000
_cell.length_b   1.000
_cell.length_c   1.000
_cell.angle_alpha   90.00
_cell.angle_beta   90.00
_cell.angle_gamma   90.00
#
_symmetry.space_group_name_H-M   'P 1'
#
loop_
_entity.id
_entity.type
_entity.pdbx_description
1 polymer ?
#
loop_
_entity_poly.entity_id
_entity_poly.type
_entity_poly.pdbx_seq_one_letter_code
_entity_poly.pdbx_strand_id
1 'polypeptide(L)'
;MTPFAIALYNWNNETAVLYNGILQCIGCSIDIMNYLLISYTRIGRLDKRKMMLFSLSCFIFYHVFTLPWPFFDGPLDYIELGGNTSTEDTSISGGCFRRYQWCAYTTRVPLPIYIFCFVFIFGFAFPYLAGPLGTVFSEILGPRKQVRCYNLFMKLY
;
A
#
# COMPACT_ATOMS: atom_id res chain seq x y z
N MET A 1 6.17 -0.98 -3.77
CA MET A 1 5.42 -2.20 -3.40
C MET A 1 5.93 -3.42 -4.16
N THR A 2 6.15 -3.30 -5.47
CA THR A 2 6.82 -4.32 -6.30
C THR A 2 8.10 -4.93 -5.71
N PRO A 3 9.13 -4.18 -5.25
CA PRO A 3 10.34 -4.80 -4.70
C PRO A 3 10.09 -5.59 -3.42
N PHE A 4 9.08 -5.21 -2.62
CA PHE A 4 8.70 -5.94 -1.41
C PHE A 4 7.98 -7.25 -1.74
N ALA A 5 7.05 -7.23 -2.70
CA ALA A 5 6.36 -8.43 -3.18
C ALA A 5 7.32 -9.41 -3.90
N ILE A 6 8.31 -8.90 -4.63
CA ILE A 6 9.38 -9.70 -5.26
C ILE A 6 10.17 -10.47 -4.20
N ALA A 7 10.57 -9.80 -3.12
CA ALA A 7 11.32 -10.42 -2.03
C ALA A 7 10.47 -11.45 -1.25
N LEU A 8 9.19 -11.16 -1.02
CA LEU A 8 8.28 -12.05 -0.29
C LEU A 8 7.91 -13.30 -1.07
N TYR A 9 7.52 -13.17 -2.34
CA TYR A 9 6.88 -14.26 -3.09
C TYR A 9 7.78 -14.89 -4.16
N ASN A 10 9.07 -14.51 -4.20
CA ASN A 10 10.01 -14.99 -5.21
C ASN A 10 9.47 -14.79 -6.64
N TRP A 11 8.80 -13.66 -6.86
CA TRP A 11 8.26 -13.31 -8.16
C TRP A 11 9.30 -12.58 -9.00
N ASN A 12 9.39 -12.94 -10.27
CA ASN A 12 10.18 -12.20 -11.24
C ASN A 12 9.62 -10.77 -11.41
N ASN A 13 10.45 -9.78 -11.74
CA ASN A 13 10.10 -8.39 -11.98
C ASN A 13 8.84 -8.22 -12.84
N GLU A 14 8.76 -8.91 -13.98
CA GLU A 14 7.60 -8.81 -14.88
C GLU A 14 6.31 -9.32 -14.22
N THR A 15 6.39 -10.51 -13.61
CA THR A 15 5.24 -11.12 -12.92
C THR A 15 4.80 -10.31 -11.70
N ALA A 16 5.74 -9.76 -10.95
CA ALA A 16 5.45 -8.93 -9.79
C ALA A 16 4.77 -7.63 -10.20
N VAL A 17 5.23 -6.97 -11.27
CA VAL A 17 4.57 -5.76 -11.79
C VAL A 17 3.15 -6.10 -12.26
N LEU A 18 2.97 -7.18 -13.00
CA LEU A 18 1.67 -7.61 -13.49
C LEU A 18 0.69 -7.90 -12.34
N TYR A 19 1.10 -8.71 -11.35
CA TYR A 19 0.22 -9.05 -10.22
C TYR A 19 -0.12 -7.84 -9.35
N ASN A 20 0.87 -6.98 -9.04
CA ASN A 20 0.58 -5.74 -8.30
C ASN A 20 -0.35 -4.81 -9.11
N GLY A 21 -0.21 -4.76 -10.43
CA GLY A 21 -1.12 -4.03 -11.32
C GLY A 21 -2.55 -4.57 -11.26
N ILE A 22 -2.75 -5.88 -11.36
CA ILE A 22 -4.07 -6.52 -11.26
C ILE A 22 -4.70 -6.22 -9.89
N LEU A 23 -3.95 -6.42 -8.80
CA LEU A 23 -4.43 -6.13 -7.46
C LEU A 23 -4.83 -4.65 -7.31
N GLN A 24 -4.04 -3.73 -7.89
CA GLN A 24 -4.34 -2.30 -7.87
C GLN A 24 -5.60 -1.98 -8.67
N CYS A 25 -5.82 -2.59 -9.83
CA CYS A 25 -7.04 -2.41 -10.61
C CYS A 25 -8.29 -2.85 -9.84
N ILE A 26 -8.22 -3.99 -9.14
CA ILE A 26 -9.32 -4.46 -8.29
C ILE A 26 -9.53 -3.50 -7.12
N GLY A 27 -8.46 -3.06 -6.44
CA GLY A 27 -8.52 -2.07 -5.37
C GLY A 27 -9.16 -0.75 -5.82
N CYS A 28 -8.79 -0.23 -6.99
CA CYS A 28 -9.39 0.97 -7.58
C CYS A 28 -10.88 0.77 -7.90
N SER A 29 -11.29 -0.43 -8.31
CA SER A 29 -12.70 -0.73 -8.58
C SER A 29 -13.53 -0.66 -7.28
N ILE A 30 -12.98 -1.17 -6.17
CA ILE A 30 -13.58 -1.06 -4.84
C ILE A 30 -13.61 0.39 -4.36
N ASP A 31 -12.55 1.15 -4.62
CA ASP A 31 -12.47 2.58 -4.29
C ASP A 31 -13.58 3.38 -5.00
N ILE A 32 -13.74 3.18 -6.32
CA ILE A 32 -14.84 3.79 -7.10
C ILE A 32 -16.20 3.43 -6.50
N MET A 33 -16.41 2.14 -6.17
CA MET A 33 -17.66 1.70 -5.54
C MET A 33 -17.90 2.42 -4.21
N ASN A 34 -16.86 2.60 -3.38
CA ASN A 34 -16.96 3.33 -2.12
C ASN A 34 -17.25 4.82 -2.33
N TYR A 35 -16.62 5.48 -3.31
CA TYR A 35 -16.95 6.85 -3.66
C TYR A 35 -18.42 7.01 -4.08
N LEU A 36 -18.93 6.09 -4.89
CA LEU A 36 -20.35 6.07 -5.26
C LEU A 36 -21.22 5.87 -4.02
N LEU A 37 -20.89 4.92 -3.14
CA LEU A 37 -21.62 4.72 -1.89
C LEU A 37 -21.62 5.97 -1.00
N ILE A 38 -20.49 6.64 -0.81
CA ILE A 38 -20.40 7.88 -0.02
C ILE A 38 -21.26 8.99 -0.65
N SER A 39 -21.29 9.08 -1.99
CA SER A 39 -22.06 10.09 -2.73
C SER A 39 -23.57 9.84 -2.67
N TYR A 40 -24.01 8.58 -2.86
CA TYR A 40 -25.43 8.22 -2.89
C TYR A 40 -26.05 8.03 -1.50
N THR A 41 -25.27 7.61 -0.51
CA THR A 41 -25.79 7.32 0.83
C THR A 41 -25.64 8.51 1.79
N ARG A 42 -26.32 8.42 2.93
CA ARG A 42 -26.22 9.39 4.03
C ARG A 42 -24.84 9.46 4.69
N ILE A 43 -23.93 8.56 4.33
CA ILE A 43 -22.54 8.50 4.84
C ILE A 43 -21.80 9.80 4.52
N GLY A 44 -22.06 10.44 3.38
CA GLY A 44 -21.49 11.77 3.06
C GLY A 44 -21.89 12.91 4.00
N ARG A 45 -22.91 12.70 4.86
CA ARG A 45 -23.31 13.67 5.91
C ARG A 45 -22.62 13.45 7.25
N LEU A 46 -21.82 12.39 7.40
CA LEU A 46 -21.05 12.14 8.61
C LEU A 46 -19.94 13.20 8.78
N ASP A 47 -19.51 13.42 10.02
CA ASP A 47 -18.40 14.32 10.30
C ASP A 47 -17.15 13.86 9.54
N LYS A 48 -16.64 14.73 8.66
CA LYS A 48 -15.44 14.50 7.84
C LYS A 48 -14.22 14.06 8.68
N ARG A 49 -14.11 14.58 9.91
CA ARG A 49 -13.07 14.20 10.88
C ARG A 49 -13.19 12.75 11.35
N LYS A 50 -14.40 12.24 11.57
CA LYS A 50 -14.63 10.84 11.96
C LYS A 50 -14.31 9.88 10.81
N MET A 51 -14.64 10.27 9.58
CA MET A 51 -14.28 9.52 8.37
C MET A 51 -12.76 9.42 8.19
N MET A 52 -12.04 10.52 8.43
CA MET A 52 -10.57 10.54 8.40
C MET A 52 -9.93 9.70 9.52
N LEU A 53 -10.49 9.72 10.73
CA LEU A 53 -10.00 8.87 11.81
C LEU A 53 -10.21 7.38 11.49
N PHE A 54 -11.33 7.04 10.84
CA PHE A 54 -11.61 5.69 10.36
C PHE A 54 -10.58 5.23 9.32
N SER A 55 -10.31 6.04 8.28
CA SER A 55 -9.30 5.68 7.27
C SER A 55 -7.91 5.54 7.85
N LEU A 56 -7.51 6.44 8.77
CA LEU A 56 -6.23 6.32 9.47
C LEU A 56 -6.13 5.02 10.27
N SER A 57 -7.20 4.64 10.97
CA SER A 57 -7.26 3.38 11.70
C SER A 57 -7.11 2.19 10.74
N CYS A 58 -7.81 2.18 9.60
CA CYS A 58 -7.68 1.16 8.57
C CYS A 58 -6.24 1.08 8.01
N PHE A 59 -5.56 2.20 7.79
CA PHE A 59 -4.16 2.20 7.35
C PHE A 59 -3.22 1.61 8.40
N ILE A 60 -3.45 1.88 9.68
CA ILE A 60 -2.69 1.27 10.78
C ILE A 60 -2.92 -0.24 10.76
N PHE A 61 -4.17 -0.69 10.67
CA PHE A 61 -4.48 -2.12 10.56
C PHE A 61 -3.82 -2.77 9.34
N TYR A 62 -3.86 -2.12 8.17
CA TYR A 62 -3.20 -2.62 6.97
C TYR A 62 -1.69 -2.84 7.20
N HIS A 63 -1.01 -1.88 7.84
CA HIS A 63 0.42 -2.03 8.15
C HIS A 63 0.63 -3.16 9.15
N VAL A 64 -0.16 -3.23 10.22
CA VAL A 64 -0.10 -4.30 11.22
C VAL A 64 -0.24 -5.68 10.56
N PHE A 65 -1.21 -5.88 9.66
CA PHE A 65 -1.40 -7.19 9.01
C PHE A 65 -0.35 -7.51 7.94
N THR A 66 0.24 -6.50 7.30
CA THR A 66 1.26 -6.68 6.25
C THR A 66 2.67 -6.80 6.81
N LEU A 67 2.86 -6.62 8.12
CA LEU A 67 4.15 -6.84 8.77
C LEU A 67 4.48 -8.34 8.83
N PRO A 68 5.75 -8.72 8.59
CA PRO A 68 6.21 -10.09 8.74
C PRO A 68 6.30 -10.42 10.24
N TRP A 69 5.22 -10.97 10.79
CA TRP A 69 5.17 -11.40 12.17
C TRP A 69 5.93 -12.70 12.41
N PRO A 70 6.52 -12.89 13.60
CA PRO A 70 7.31 -14.08 13.92
C PRO A 70 6.51 -15.39 13.96
N PHE A 71 5.17 -15.32 13.88
CA PHE A 71 4.30 -16.50 13.84
C PHE A 71 4.05 -17.05 12.42
N PHE A 72 4.47 -16.32 11.38
CA PHE A 72 4.33 -16.81 10.01
C PHE A 72 5.45 -17.77 9.64
N ASP A 73 5.14 -18.70 8.72
CA ASP A 73 6.08 -19.73 8.31
C ASP A 73 7.25 -19.20 7.48
N GLY A 74 8.41 -19.78 7.75
CA GLY A 74 9.59 -19.81 6.87
C GLY A 74 10.36 -18.48 6.74
N PRO A 75 11.70 -18.51 6.71
CA PRO A 75 12.50 -17.37 6.31
C PRO A 75 12.29 -17.06 4.81
N LEU A 76 12.55 -15.83 4.39
CA LEU A 76 12.50 -15.46 2.97
C LEU A 76 13.63 -16.15 2.17
N ASP A 77 13.34 -16.45 0.91
CA ASP A 77 14.28 -17.05 -0.02
C ASP A 77 15.20 -15.98 -0.63
N TYR A 78 16.49 -16.31 -0.72
CA TYR A 78 17.48 -15.53 -1.46
C TYR A 78 17.35 -15.80 -2.96
N ILE A 79 17.73 -14.82 -3.79
CA ILE A 79 17.77 -14.96 -5.25
C ILE A 79 18.71 -16.12 -5.62
N GLU A 80 18.23 -17.08 -6.40
CA GLU A 80 19.05 -18.16 -6.93
C GLU A 80 20.02 -17.63 -8.00
N LEU A 81 21.32 -17.89 -7.83
CA LEU A 81 22.32 -17.52 -8.83
C LEU A 81 22.22 -18.48 -10.01
N GLY A 82 21.85 -17.98 -11.18
CA GLY A 82 21.95 -18.73 -12.43
C GLY A 82 23.38 -19.22 -12.65
N GLY A 83 23.54 -20.51 -12.98
CA GLY A 83 24.85 -21.15 -13.13
C GLY A 83 25.79 -20.35 -14.04
N ASN A 84 26.90 -19.87 -13.45
CA ASN A 84 28.03 -19.12 -14.03
C ASN A 84 28.01 -17.58 -13.95
N THR A 85 27.01 -16.94 -13.35
CA THR A 85 27.05 -15.48 -13.10
C THR A 85 26.89 -15.14 -11.62
N SER A 86 27.80 -14.32 -11.09
CA SER A 86 27.75 -13.77 -9.72
C SER A 86 26.78 -12.60 -9.57
N THR A 87 25.99 -12.31 -10.60
CA THR A 87 25.07 -11.17 -10.66
C THR A 87 23.69 -11.61 -10.20
N GLU A 88 23.18 -10.96 -9.16
CA GLU A 88 21.82 -11.19 -8.64
C GLU A 88 20.82 -10.43 -9.51
N ASP A 89 20.16 -11.13 -10.44
CA ASP A 89 19.20 -10.54 -11.36
C ASP A 89 17.75 -10.91 -11.03
N THR A 90 17.02 -9.92 -10.52
CA THR A 90 15.57 -10.00 -10.20
C THR A 90 14.68 -10.16 -11.43
N SER A 91 15.24 -10.08 -12.63
CA SER A 91 14.60 -10.35 -13.93
C SER A 91 14.54 -11.84 -14.29
N ILE A 92 15.30 -12.69 -13.59
CA ILE A 92 15.38 -14.13 -13.84
C ILE A 92 14.72 -14.90 -12.70
N SER A 93 15.08 -14.56 -11.46
CA SER A 93 14.52 -15.17 -10.25
C SER A 93 14.20 -14.08 -9.23
N GLY A 94 13.07 -14.20 -8.55
CA GLY A 94 12.69 -13.26 -7.50
C GLY A 94 13.44 -13.54 -6.19
N GLY A 95 13.01 -12.89 -5.13
CA GLY A 95 13.59 -13.08 -3.79
C GLY A 95 14.46 -11.91 -3.36
N CYS A 96 15.19 -12.11 -2.27
CA CYS A 96 15.98 -11.05 -1.66
C CYS A 96 17.46 -11.12 -2.09
N PHE A 97 18.07 -9.96 -2.28
CA PHE A 97 19.52 -9.87 -2.51
C PHE A 97 20.30 -10.35 -1.28
N ARG A 98 21.43 -11.05 -1.46
CA ARG A 98 22.22 -11.59 -0.34
C ARG A 98 22.85 -10.51 0.54
N ARG A 99 22.99 -9.28 0.01
CA ARG A 99 23.40 -8.10 0.81
C ARG A 99 22.47 -7.81 1.99
N TYR A 100 21.22 -8.27 1.91
CA TYR A 100 20.21 -8.05 2.92
C TYR A 100 20.17 -9.22 3.91
N GLN A 101 20.92 -9.09 5.01
CA GLN A 101 20.96 -10.11 6.07
C GLN A 101 19.60 -10.33 6.76
N TRP A 102 18.68 -9.38 6.65
CA TRP A 102 17.34 -9.50 7.21
C TRP A 102 16.48 -10.57 6.54
N CYS A 103 16.82 -10.99 5.32
CA CYS A 103 16.09 -12.06 4.63
C CYS A 103 16.12 -13.39 5.40
N ALA A 104 17.24 -13.70 6.07
CA ALA A 104 17.43 -14.97 6.77
C ALA A 104 16.55 -15.15 8.01
N TYR A 105 16.07 -14.06 8.62
CA TYR A 105 15.25 -14.11 9.84
C TYR A 105 13.85 -13.51 9.64
N THR A 106 13.57 -12.87 8.51
CA THR A 106 12.25 -12.31 8.22
C THR A 106 11.32 -13.41 7.73
N THR A 107 10.12 -13.47 8.27
CA THR A 107 9.10 -14.45 7.89
C THR A 107 8.32 -14.02 6.64
N ARG A 108 7.77 -14.99 5.90
CA ARG A 108 6.93 -14.72 4.73
C ARG A 108 5.49 -14.43 5.14
N VAL A 109 4.96 -13.29 4.73
CA VAL A 109 3.53 -12.98 4.90
C VAL A 109 2.69 -13.90 4.00
N PRO A 110 1.65 -14.57 4.52
CA PRO A 110 0.78 -15.41 3.70
C PRO A 110 0.10 -14.62 2.59
N LEU A 111 0.22 -15.12 1.37
CA LEU A 111 -0.29 -14.49 0.16
C LEU A 111 -1.80 -14.14 0.21
N PRO A 112 -2.70 -14.99 0.76
CA PRO A 112 -4.11 -14.65 0.88
C PRO A 112 -4.37 -13.43 1.79
N ILE A 113 -3.62 -13.31 2.89
CA ILE A 113 -3.75 -12.18 3.84
C ILE A 113 -3.28 -10.91 3.15
N TYR A 114 -2.14 -10.96 2.47
CA TYR A 114 -1.62 -9.82 1.71
C TYR A 114 -2.62 -9.33 0.65
N ILE A 115 -3.15 -10.24 -0.17
CA ILE A 115 -4.14 -9.89 -1.19
C ILE A 115 -5.39 -9.29 -0.56
N PHE A 116 -5.93 -9.91 0.50
CA PHE A 116 -7.12 -9.42 1.17
C PHE A 116 -6.91 -8.02 1.76
N CYS A 117 -5.80 -7.80 2.47
CA CYS A 117 -5.48 -6.51 3.06
C CYS A 117 -5.29 -5.43 1.98
N PHE A 118 -4.61 -5.77 0.89
CA PHE A 118 -4.35 -4.84 -0.20
C PHE A 118 -5.62 -4.48 -0.99
N VAL A 119 -6.47 -5.45 -1.31
CA VAL A 119 -7.67 -5.19 -2.11
C VAL A 119 -8.75 -4.52 -1.28
N PHE A 120 -9.05 -5.08 -0.09
CA PHE A 120 -10.16 -4.60 0.72
C PHE A 120 -9.74 -3.48 1.67
N ILE A 121 -8.75 -3.68 2.53
CA ILE A 121 -8.44 -2.68 3.57
C ILE A 121 -7.89 -1.40 2.95
N PHE A 122 -6.93 -1.51 2.02
CA PHE A 122 -6.38 -0.33 1.35
C PHE A 122 -7.40 0.33 0.41
N GLY A 123 -8.15 -0.47 -0.37
CA GLY A 123 -9.22 0.02 -1.24
C GLY A 123 -10.34 0.74 -0.50
N PHE A 124 -10.67 0.32 0.74
CA PHE A 124 -11.62 1.02 1.60
C PHE A 124 -10.99 2.19 2.36
N ALA A 125 -9.70 2.18 2.67
CA ALA A 125 -9.09 3.28 3.43
C ALA A 125 -8.94 4.56 2.60
N PHE A 126 -8.59 4.42 1.31
CA PHE A 126 -8.29 5.54 0.42
C PHE A 126 -9.45 6.54 0.22
N PRO A 127 -10.70 6.13 -0.09
CA PRO A 127 -11.80 7.08 -0.34
C PRO A 127 -12.18 7.90 0.89
N TYR A 128 -12.08 7.30 2.08
CA TYR A 128 -12.39 7.94 3.36
C TYR A 128 -11.24 8.80 3.89
N LEU A 129 -10.06 8.74 3.26
CA LEU A 129 -8.97 9.68 3.50
C LEU A 129 -9.04 10.84 2.49
N ALA A 130 -8.95 10.52 1.19
CA ALA A 130 -8.78 11.51 0.14
C ALA A 130 -9.98 12.47 0.00
N GLY A 131 -11.21 11.96 0.13
CA GLY A 131 -12.43 12.78 0.08
C GLY A 131 -12.48 13.89 1.14
N PRO A 132 -12.49 13.55 2.45
CA PRO A 132 -12.59 14.56 3.51
C PRO A 132 -11.31 15.37 3.73
N LEU A 133 -10.13 14.88 3.33
CA LEU A 133 -8.85 15.58 3.54
C LEU A 133 -8.82 16.99 2.96
N GLY A 134 -9.21 17.13 1.69
CA GLY A 134 -9.23 18.44 1.03
C GLY A 134 -10.20 19.42 1.71
N THR A 135 -11.36 18.94 2.14
CA THR A 135 -12.36 19.79 2.80
C THR A 135 -11.93 20.21 4.21
N VAL A 136 -11.40 19.27 5.01
CA VAL A 136 -10.90 19.57 6.36
C VAL A 136 -9.72 20.53 6.30
N PHE A 137 -8.80 20.35 5.35
CA PHE A 137 -7.67 21.25 5.14
C PHE A 137 -8.13 22.68 4.80
N SER A 138 -9.16 22.79 3.94
CA SER A 138 -9.74 24.09 3.55
C SER A 138 -10.47 24.77 4.73
N GLU A 139 -11.18 24.00 5.55
CA GLU A 139 -11.85 24.51 6.77
C GLU A 139 -10.85 25.03 7.81
N ILE A 140 -9.70 24.36 7.99
CA ILE A 140 -8.69 24.74 8.99
C ILE A 140 -7.90 25.99 8.57
N LEU A 141 -7.50 26.09 7.29
CA LEU A 141 -6.67 27.21 6.81
C LEU A 141 -7.47 28.46 6.48
N GLY A 142 -8.72 28.30 6.03
CA GLY A 142 -9.56 29.37 5.51
C GLY A 142 -9.09 29.93 4.14
N PRO A 143 -10.00 30.56 3.37
CA PRO A 143 -9.79 30.88 1.95
C PRO A 143 -8.60 31.81 1.65
N ARG A 144 -8.16 32.64 2.61
CA ARG A 144 -7.06 33.60 2.41
C ARG A 144 -5.66 33.03 2.63
N LYS A 145 -5.50 31.98 3.45
CA LYS A 145 -4.17 31.41 3.79
C LYS A 145 -3.82 30.18 2.95
N GLN A 146 -4.81 29.56 2.29
CA GLN A 146 -4.64 28.36 1.48
C GLN A 146 -3.69 28.59 0.28
N VAL A 147 -3.82 29.71 -0.45
CA VAL A 147 -2.95 30.03 -1.59
C VAL A 147 -1.48 30.18 -1.17
N ARG A 148 -1.22 30.82 -0.03
CA ARG A 148 0.15 30.99 0.49
C ARG A 148 0.76 29.67 0.98
N CYS A 149 -0.03 28.83 1.64
CA CYS A 149 0.46 27.54 2.16
C CYS A 149 0.71 26.54 1.02
N TYR A 150 -0.18 26.48 0.02
CA TYR A 150 -0.01 25.66 -1.17
C TYR A 150 1.22 26.08 -1.99
N ASN A 151 1.42 27.39 -2.22
CA ASN A 151 2.59 27.91 -2.91
C ASN A 151 3.90 27.70 -2.14
N LEU A 152 3.87 27.64 -0.81
CA LEU A 152 5.04 27.28 0.01
C LEU A 152 5.37 25.79 -0.13
N PHE A 153 4.35 24.93 -0.09
CA PHE A 153 4.50 23.48 -0.23
C PHE A 153 5.06 23.10 -1.61
N MET A 154 4.59 23.75 -2.69
CA MET A 154 5.10 23.54 -4.05
C MET A 154 6.49 24.14 -4.30
N LYS A 155 6.98 25.04 -3.44
CA LYS A 155 8.34 25.60 -3.55
C LYS A 155 9.40 24.80 -2.79
N LEU A 156 8.98 23.89 -1.92
CA LEU A 156 9.86 23.05 -1.10
C LEU A 156 10.15 21.68 -1.76
N TYR A 157 9.58 21.43 -2.95
CA TYR A 157 9.78 20.24 -3.77
C TYR A 157 10.31 20.65 -5.14
#